data_AF-A0A1G4YCI7-F1
#
_entry.id   AF-A0A1G4YCI7-F1
#
_cell.length_a   1.000
_cell.length_b   1.000
_cell.length_c   1.000
_cell.angle_alpha   90.00
_cell.angle_beta   90.00
_cell.angle_gamma   90.00
#
_symmetry.space_group_name_H-M   'P 1'
#
loop_
_entity.id
_entity.type
_entity.pdbx_description
1 polymer ?
#
loop_
_entity_poly.entity_id
_entity_poly.type
_entity_poly.pdbx_seq_one_letter_code
_entity_poly.pdbx_strand_id
1 'polypeptide(L)'
;MTVAVLPARRAQVLRRVPRVAGVLGALAGTALLVGALPWLSGADPARSVLRARDVEGTPDAAALEAVRTQLDLPANPVAGTLGFLGRLLTGDLGTSWVSRTPVADSVLPALGVSLTVAGTASVVALLLAGLLTVPALLRAADGRLRGGGLGAAVGGALAALPEFVLAVLLVAVLAVGWGLLPTSGFTGPENLVLPVLALGLPAAGVLTRLLAGAVAATAGESWVRTWRAAGVRRSAVATALGRRAVTVVVPQVLLLLVGTLGAAAVVEAAFDIPGLGGIALGAALSQDVPVVQAAVVLLVTIGLVVGGGGVLAHRLLLGPALAASGFTPEATAAGRRPQRAAAAVAAVLLVAVVAGVLRDPAAQDVALRLASPSWAHPFGNDPLGRDVLARFGHGALLSVGLAVLLAALALVIGLAVGLLGRGDRSGPADVLNALPAVVVGIVVAAVTGPGLAAACVAVTLVGWIPLAVHTRTLAAEARASGFHVAAVAGGAGRWHVLRRHLLPVVGPAVVRHALVRIPHASLALAGLSFLGLGAGAESPEWGRALAETTGYLERAPWVVGAPALGLVLLGVVAALADPAPER
;
A
#
# COMPACT_ATOMS: atom_id res chain seq x y z
N MET A 1 -4.70 52.53 15.88
CA MET A 1 -4.65 51.08 16.17
C MET A 1 -3.42 50.49 15.47
N THR A 2 -2.34 50.33 16.22
CA THR A 2 -1.06 49.79 15.78
C THR A 2 -1.17 48.27 15.66
N VAL A 3 -1.18 47.77 14.42
CA VAL A 3 -1.09 46.33 14.12
C VAL A 3 0.31 45.86 14.49
N ALA A 4 0.42 45.12 15.59
CA ALA A 4 1.66 44.49 16.01
C ALA A 4 2.07 43.43 14.97
N VAL A 5 3.03 43.79 14.11
CA VAL A 5 3.71 42.85 13.22
C VAL A 5 4.61 41.98 14.10
N LEU A 6 4.13 40.77 14.44
CA LEU A 6 4.97 39.73 15.03
C LEU A 6 6.15 39.47 14.07
N PRO A 7 7.41 39.45 14.56
CA PRO A 7 8.56 39.24 13.70
C PRO A 7 8.47 37.85 13.05
N ALA A 8 8.56 37.81 11.71
CA ALA A 8 8.32 36.64 10.86
C ALA A 8 9.05 35.35 11.31
N ARG A 9 10.17 35.47 12.04
CA ARG A 9 10.89 34.33 12.65
C ARG A 9 10.08 33.61 13.73
N ARG A 10 9.36 34.32 14.61
CA ARG A 10 8.52 33.68 15.65
C ARG A 10 7.33 32.95 15.04
N ALA A 11 6.72 33.50 13.99
CA ALA A 11 5.62 32.86 13.26
C ALA A 11 6.05 31.56 12.54
N GLN A 12 7.29 31.50 12.03
CA GLN A 12 7.85 30.28 11.44
C GLN A 12 8.17 29.19 12.48
N VAL A 13 8.69 29.56 13.66
CA VAL A 13 8.97 28.60 14.75
C VAL A 13 7.65 28.03 15.31
N LEU A 14 6.64 28.89 15.54
CA LEU A 14 5.30 28.48 15.99
C LEU A 14 4.56 27.58 14.97
N ARG A 15 4.86 27.70 13.67
CA ARG A 15 4.35 26.79 12.63
C ARG A 15 5.05 25.42 12.59
N ARG A 16 6.28 25.29 13.15
CA ARG A 16 7.06 24.04 13.17
C ARG A 16 6.69 23.12 14.34
N VAL A 17 6.39 23.69 15.51
CA VAL A 17 6.00 22.97 16.73
C VAL A 17 4.83 21.98 16.54
N PRO A 18 3.70 22.34 15.89
CA PRO A 18 2.57 21.41 15.77
C PRO A 18 2.83 20.20 14.85
N ARG A 19 3.86 20.24 13.99
CA ARG A 19 4.17 19.13 13.05
C ARG A 19 5.07 18.07 13.67
N VAL A 20 6.11 18.48 14.42
CA VAL A 20 6.95 17.55 15.19
C VAL A 20 6.13 16.90 16.31
N ALA A 21 5.29 17.69 16.98
CA ALA A 21 4.31 17.16 17.94
C ALA A 21 3.34 16.16 17.31
N GLY A 22 2.94 16.35 16.04
CA GLY A 22 2.11 15.41 15.30
C GLY A 22 2.80 14.06 15.03
N VAL A 23 4.07 14.07 14.60
CA VAL A 23 4.85 12.84 14.37
C VAL A 23 5.14 12.11 15.68
N LEU A 24 5.57 12.85 16.71
CA LEU A 24 5.80 12.28 18.05
C LEU A 24 4.50 11.73 18.67
N GLY A 25 3.39 12.44 18.49
CA GLY A 25 2.07 11.97 18.92
C GLY A 25 1.62 10.70 18.18
N ALA A 26 1.92 10.58 16.89
CA ALA A 26 1.62 9.37 16.12
C ALA A 26 2.53 8.19 16.52
N LEU A 27 3.82 8.43 16.77
CA LEU A 27 4.74 7.44 17.33
C LEU A 27 4.26 6.94 18.69
N ALA A 28 3.94 7.87 19.60
CA ALA A 28 3.41 7.52 20.93
C ALA A 28 2.08 6.79 20.83
N GLY A 29 1.15 7.24 19.97
CA GLY A 29 -0.14 6.58 19.75
C GLY A 29 0.02 5.17 19.18
N THR A 30 0.95 4.98 18.24
CA THR A 30 1.26 3.64 17.69
C THR A 30 1.88 2.76 18.76
N ALA A 31 2.86 3.25 19.51
CA ALA A 31 3.52 2.47 20.55
C ALA A 31 2.54 2.08 21.68
N LEU A 32 1.58 2.95 22.02
CA LEU A 32 0.48 2.65 22.93
C LEU A 32 -0.45 1.57 22.38
N LEU A 33 -0.88 1.69 21.12
CA LEU A 33 -1.74 0.70 20.47
C LEU A 33 -1.06 -0.67 20.39
N VAL A 34 0.21 -0.68 19.99
CA VAL A 34 1.03 -1.89 19.91
C VAL A 34 1.26 -2.48 21.30
N GLY A 35 1.59 -1.67 22.31
CA GLY A 35 1.73 -2.14 23.68
C GLY A 35 0.45 -2.76 24.25
N ALA A 36 -0.71 -2.28 23.81
CA ALA A 36 -2.02 -2.82 24.19
C ALA A 36 -2.42 -4.12 23.45
N LEU A 37 -1.73 -4.51 22.37
CA LEU A 37 -2.04 -5.67 21.52
C LEU A 37 -2.44 -6.95 22.30
N PRO A 38 -1.69 -7.41 23.33
CA PRO A 38 -2.02 -8.63 24.06
C PRO A 38 -3.43 -8.64 24.66
N TRP A 39 -3.98 -7.45 24.93
CA TRP A 39 -5.22 -7.25 25.66
C TRP A 39 -6.39 -6.89 24.73
N LEU A 40 -6.11 -6.51 23.48
CA LEU A 40 -7.13 -6.13 22.49
C LEU A 40 -8.00 -7.31 22.06
N SER A 41 -7.53 -8.56 22.22
CA SER A 41 -8.30 -9.77 21.92
C SER A 41 -9.39 -10.06 22.93
N GLY A 42 -9.43 -9.34 24.06
CA GLY A 42 -10.34 -9.58 25.18
C GLY A 42 -10.01 -10.84 26.00
N ALA A 43 -8.94 -11.56 25.65
CA ALA A 43 -8.43 -12.69 26.39
C ALA A 43 -7.21 -12.30 27.23
N ASP A 44 -7.05 -12.97 28.37
CA ASP A 44 -5.84 -12.87 29.18
C ASP A 44 -4.64 -13.44 28.38
N PRO A 45 -3.52 -12.69 28.24
CA PRO A 45 -2.33 -13.18 27.54
C PRO A 45 -1.81 -14.52 28.06
N ALA A 46 -1.97 -14.80 29.35
CA ALA A 46 -1.59 -16.08 29.93
C ALA A 46 -2.44 -17.22 29.38
N ARG A 47 -3.74 -16.97 29.12
CA ARG A 47 -4.66 -17.96 28.54
C ARG A 47 -4.36 -18.22 27.07
N SER A 48 -3.97 -17.20 26.30
CA SER A 48 -3.60 -17.39 24.89
C SER A 48 -2.31 -18.21 24.77
N VAL A 49 -1.32 -17.95 25.62
CA VAL A 49 -0.09 -18.75 25.68
C VAL A 49 -0.37 -20.19 26.12
N LEU A 50 -1.26 -20.39 27.11
CA LEU A 50 -1.58 -21.72 27.60
C LEU A 50 -2.33 -22.56 26.56
N ARG A 51 -3.32 -21.98 25.86
CA ARG A 51 -4.01 -22.66 24.74
C ARG A 51 -3.08 -22.97 23.56
N ALA A 52 -2.09 -22.11 23.29
CA ALA A 52 -1.13 -22.36 22.23
C ALA A 52 -0.15 -23.50 22.58
N ARG A 53 0.03 -23.79 23.87
CA ARG A 53 0.95 -24.83 24.37
C ARG A 53 0.25 -26.15 24.68
N ASP A 54 -1.01 -26.09 25.08
CA ASP A 54 -1.82 -27.25 25.47
C ASP A 54 -3.23 -27.06 24.91
N VAL A 55 -3.51 -27.73 23.79
CA VAL A 55 -4.76 -27.60 23.03
C VAL A 55 -5.92 -28.34 23.73
N GLU A 56 -5.61 -29.30 24.60
CA GLU A 56 -6.60 -30.20 25.23
C GLU A 56 -6.78 -29.95 26.74
N GLY A 57 -5.84 -29.25 27.39
CA GLY A 57 -5.92 -28.91 28.82
C GLY A 57 -6.99 -27.85 29.16
N THR A 58 -7.79 -28.10 30.19
CA THR A 58 -8.63 -27.05 30.80
C THR A 58 -7.74 -26.03 31.52
N PRO A 59 -7.91 -24.71 31.29
CA PRO A 59 -7.04 -23.70 31.87
C PRO A 59 -7.28 -23.57 33.38
N ASP A 60 -6.47 -24.28 34.16
CA ASP A 60 -6.49 -24.23 35.61
C ASP A 60 -5.84 -22.92 36.10
N ALA A 61 -6.38 -22.32 37.17
CA ALA A 61 -5.93 -21.00 37.64
C ALA A 61 -4.44 -20.99 38.06
N ALA A 62 -3.95 -22.11 38.60
CA ALA A 62 -2.55 -22.29 38.97
C ALA A 62 -1.61 -22.40 37.76
N ALA A 63 -2.07 -23.03 36.67
CA ALA A 63 -1.28 -23.17 35.44
C ALA A 63 -1.12 -21.82 34.73
N LEU A 64 -2.17 -20.99 34.75
CA LEU A 64 -2.12 -19.63 34.20
C LEU A 64 -1.14 -18.75 34.99
N GLU A 65 -1.15 -18.83 36.32
CA GLU A 65 -0.25 -18.04 37.16
C GLU A 65 1.22 -18.50 36.97
N ALA A 66 1.47 -19.81 36.86
CA ALA A 66 2.79 -20.34 36.55
C ALA A 66 3.33 -19.82 35.21
N VAL A 67 2.48 -19.76 34.17
CA VAL A 67 2.86 -19.17 32.87
C VAL A 67 3.14 -17.68 33.01
N ARG A 68 2.36 -16.95 33.81
CA ARG A 68 2.62 -15.52 34.07
C ARG A 68 3.95 -15.28 34.76
N THR A 69 4.29 -16.07 35.77
CA THR A 69 5.57 -15.91 36.49
C THR A 69 6.76 -16.31 35.60
N GLN A 70 6.61 -17.34 34.77
CA GLN A 70 7.69 -17.81 33.88
C GLN A 70 7.99 -16.84 32.73
N LEU A 71 6.97 -16.14 32.22
CA LEU A 71 7.09 -15.25 31.06
C LEU A 71 7.04 -13.76 31.43
N ASP A 72 7.04 -13.44 32.74
CA ASP A 72 6.89 -12.09 33.29
C ASP A 72 5.71 -11.33 32.65
N LEU A 73 4.55 -11.99 32.58
CA LEU A 73 3.38 -11.41 31.95
C LEU A 73 2.75 -10.35 32.87
N PRO A 74 2.43 -9.16 32.34
CA PRO A 74 1.86 -8.07 33.13
C PRO A 74 0.47 -8.42 33.66
N ALA A 75 0.18 -8.01 34.90
CA ALA A 75 -1.09 -8.31 35.58
C ALA A 75 -2.30 -7.53 35.04
N ASN A 76 -2.08 -6.38 34.38
CA ASN A 76 -3.15 -5.54 33.85
C ASN A 76 -2.71 -4.83 32.55
N PRO A 77 -3.66 -4.40 31.69
CA PRO A 77 -3.36 -3.83 30.38
C PRO A 77 -2.52 -2.54 30.45
N VAL A 78 -2.74 -1.73 31.48
CA VAL A 78 -2.03 -0.45 31.66
C VAL A 78 -0.56 -0.71 32.01
N ALA A 79 -0.30 -1.56 33.01
CA ALA A 79 1.04 -1.96 33.42
C ALA A 79 1.79 -2.66 32.29
N GLY A 80 1.11 -3.51 31.51
CA GLY A 80 1.72 -4.17 30.35
C GLY A 80 2.09 -3.20 29.24
N THR A 81 1.21 -2.27 28.92
CA THR A 81 1.48 -1.23 27.90
C THR A 81 2.61 -0.31 28.36
N LEU A 82 2.58 0.17 29.61
CA LEU A 82 3.63 1.04 30.16
C LEU A 82 4.97 0.30 30.29
N GLY A 83 4.96 -0.97 30.68
CA GLY A 83 6.15 -1.81 30.74
C GLY A 83 6.77 -2.01 29.36
N PHE A 84 5.95 -2.30 28.34
CA PHE A 84 6.41 -2.34 26.94
C PHE A 84 7.06 -1.03 26.51
N LEU A 85 6.43 0.11 26.80
CA LEU A 85 6.99 1.42 26.48
C LEU A 85 8.31 1.70 27.21
N GLY A 86 8.41 1.33 28.49
CA GLY A 86 9.63 1.44 29.27
C GLY A 86 10.78 0.63 28.66
N ARG A 87 10.52 -0.63 28.30
CA ARG A 87 11.49 -1.51 27.63
C ARG A 87 11.91 -0.98 26.26
N LEU A 88 10.96 -0.46 25.48
CA LEU A 88 11.23 0.13 24.18
C LEU A 88 12.20 1.33 24.28
N LEU A 89 12.09 2.15 25.34
CA LEU A 89 13.00 3.27 25.60
C LEU A 89 14.41 2.83 25.99
N THR A 90 14.55 1.66 26.64
CA THR A 90 15.85 1.07 26.99
C THR A 90 16.44 0.23 25.86
N GLY A 91 15.72 0.06 24.74
CA GLY A 91 16.14 -0.77 23.62
C GLY A 91 15.91 -2.27 23.81
N ASP A 92 15.16 -2.66 24.86
CA ASP A 92 14.76 -4.04 25.10
C ASP A 92 13.44 -4.34 24.37
N LEU A 93 13.46 -5.30 23.45
CA LEU A 93 12.29 -5.73 22.68
C LEU A 93 11.51 -6.86 23.37
N GLY A 94 11.96 -7.31 24.54
CA GLY A 94 11.39 -8.42 25.29
C GLY A 94 11.85 -9.79 24.79
N THR A 95 11.17 -10.83 25.28
CA THR A 95 11.43 -12.24 24.99
C THR A 95 10.25 -12.85 24.23
N SER A 96 10.54 -13.73 23.28
CA SER A 96 9.52 -14.46 22.52
C SER A 96 8.74 -15.41 23.44
N TRP A 97 7.43 -15.48 23.26
CA TRP A 97 6.59 -16.42 24.01
C TRP A 97 6.71 -17.87 23.51
N VAL A 98 7.19 -18.04 22.28
CA VAL A 98 7.33 -19.34 21.62
C VAL A 98 8.77 -19.86 21.77
N SER A 99 9.77 -19.14 21.23
CA SER A 99 11.17 -19.59 21.24
C SER A 99 11.90 -19.33 22.56
N ARG A 100 11.36 -18.45 23.42
CA ARG A 100 11.98 -18.02 24.70
C ARG A 100 13.36 -17.35 24.53
N THR A 101 13.70 -16.93 23.33
CA THR A 101 14.91 -16.16 23.06
C THR A 101 14.60 -14.66 23.09
N PRO A 102 15.60 -13.79 23.29
CA PRO A 102 15.43 -12.36 23.09
C PRO A 102 14.86 -12.06 21.70
N VAL A 103 13.85 -11.20 21.63
CA VAL A 103 13.18 -10.85 20.36
C VAL A 103 14.17 -10.17 19.41
N ALA A 104 15.09 -9.38 19.94
CA ALA A 104 16.12 -8.68 19.16
C ALA A 104 16.98 -9.62 18.30
N ASP A 105 17.28 -10.83 18.78
CA ASP A 105 18.14 -11.80 18.08
C ASP A 105 17.50 -12.34 16.80
N SER A 106 16.17 -12.34 16.74
CA SER A 106 15.42 -12.76 15.55
C SER A 106 15.01 -11.57 14.67
N VAL A 107 14.58 -10.47 15.29
CA VAL A 107 13.98 -9.33 14.59
C VAL A 107 15.03 -8.42 13.94
N LEU A 108 16.18 -8.18 14.59
CA LEU A 108 17.20 -7.28 14.03
C LEU A 108 17.88 -7.85 12.76
N PRO A 109 18.28 -9.14 12.71
CA PRO A 109 18.81 -9.73 11.47
C PRO A 109 17.76 -9.70 10.35
N ALA A 110 16.52 -10.05 10.66
CA ALA A 110 15.42 -10.06 9.70
C ALA A 110 15.09 -8.65 9.17
N LEU A 111 15.19 -7.62 10.03
CA LEU A 111 15.09 -6.23 9.61
C LEU A 111 16.19 -5.88 8.60
N GLY A 112 17.43 -6.31 8.84
CA GLY A 112 18.53 -6.12 7.90
C GLY A 112 18.21 -6.72 6.53
N VAL A 113 17.74 -7.96 6.49
CA VAL A 113 17.31 -8.64 5.26
C VAL A 113 16.22 -7.86 4.53
N SER A 114 15.14 -7.48 5.22
CA SER A 114 14.06 -6.68 4.63
C SER A 114 14.54 -5.34 4.08
N LEU A 115 15.42 -4.64 4.80
CA LEU A 115 16.01 -3.39 4.36
C LEU A 115 16.89 -3.58 3.11
N THR A 116 17.65 -4.68 3.02
CA THR A 116 18.45 -4.97 1.82
C THR A 116 17.57 -5.22 0.60
N VAL A 117 16.53 -6.05 0.72
CA VAL A 117 15.61 -6.37 -0.37
C VAL A 117 14.86 -5.11 -0.83
N ALA A 118 14.23 -4.39 0.12
CA ALA A 118 13.47 -3.19 -0.21
C ALA A 118 14.36 -2.05 -0.72
N GLY A 119 15.55 -1.88 -0.14
CA GLY A 119 16.51 -0.85 -0.53
C GLY A 119 17.06 -1.07 -1.94
N THR A 120 17.47 -2.30 -2.27
CA THR A 120 17.95 -2.64 -3.62
C THR A 120 16.83 -2.56 -4.66
N ALA A 121 15.62 -3.03 -4.36
CA ALA A 121 14.43 -2.84 -5.20
C ALA A 121 14.13 -1.37 -5.46
N SER A 122 14.26 -0.53 -4.44
CA SER A 122 14.06 0.92 -4.54
C SER A 122 15.08 1.60 -5.45
N VAL A 123 16.35 1.18 -5.39
CA VAL A 123 17.40 1.67 -6.30
C VAL A 123 17.10 1.28 -7.74
N VAL A 124 16.76 0.01 -7.99
CA VAL A 124 16.36 -0.47 -9.33
C VAL A 124 15.16 0.31 -9.85
N ALA A 125 14.15 0.54 -9.00
CA ALA A 125 12.96 1.31 -9.36
C ALA A 125 13.30 2.75 -9.78
N LEU A 126 14.18 3.43 -9.04
CA LEU A 126 14.63 4.79 -9.35
C LEU A 126 15.42 4.87 -10.65
N LEU A 127 16.34 3.93 -10.87
CA LEU A 127 17.17 3.86 -12.08
C LEU A 127 16.30 3.64 -13.32
N LEU A 128 15.41 2.64 -13.28
CA LEU A 128 14.49 2.35 -14.37
C LEU A 128 13.53 3.52 -14.61
N ALA A 129 13.00 4.13 -13.55
CA ALA A 129 12.09 5.26 -13.69
C ALA A 129 12.77 6.47 -14.33
N GLY A 130 14.02 6.77 -13.94
CA GLY A 130 14.85 7.79 -14.58
C GLY A 130 15.05 7.48 -16.06
N LEU A 131 15.52 6.27 -16.38
CA LEU A 131 15.79 5.83 -17.75
C LEU A 131 14.55 5.94 -18.66
N LEU A 132 13.39 5.45 -18.20
CA LEU A 132 12.13 5.51 -18.94
C LEU A 132 11.62 6.95 -19.12
N THR A 133 12.02 7.89 -18.26
CA THR A 133 11.59 9.30 -18.32
C THR A 133 12.51 10.14 -19.23
N VAL A 134 13.78 9.78 -19.41
CA VAL A 134 14.74 10.54 -20.24
C VAL A 134 14.21 10.88 -21.64
N PRO A 135 13.59 9.96 -22.42
CA PRO A 135 13.06 10.30 -23.74
C PRO A 135 11.90 11.30 -23.70
N ALA A 136 11.11 11.32 -22.62
CA ALA A 136 10.07 12.33 -22.44
C ALA A 136 10.70 13.69 -22.10
N LEU A 137 11.70 13.71 -21.22
CA LEU A 137 12.46 14.91 -20.85
C LEU A 137 13.13 15.58 -22.07
N LEU A 138 13.79 14.78 -22.90
CA LEU A 138 14.46 15.26 -24.11
C LEU A 138 13.46 15.80 -25.15
N ARG A 139 12.32 15.14 -25.34
CA ARG A 139 11.25 15.65 -26.23
C ARG A 139 10.58 16.90 -25.69
N ALA A 140 10.45 17.03 -24.36
CA ALA A 140 9.96 18.24 -23.71
C ALA A 140 10.91 19.42 -23.94
N ALA A 141 12.23 19.21 -23.81
CA ALA A 141 13.24 20.22 -24.10
C ALA A 141 13.18 20.70 -25.56
N ASP A 142 12.82 19.83 -26.50
CA ASP A 142 12.66 20.17 -27.92
C ASP A 142 11.31 20.81 -28.26
N GLY A 143 10.38 20.91 -27.29
CA GLY A 143 9.00 21.33 -27.56
C GLY A 143 8.17 20.33 -28.36
N ARG A 144 8.66 19.09 -28.49
CA ARG A 144 8.05 18.02 -29.29
C ARG A 144 7.25 17.03 -28.45
N LEU A 145 7.10 17.28 -27.14
CA LEU A 145 6.33 16.41 -26.25
C LEU A 145 4.87 16.41 -26.72
N ARG A 146 4.48 15.31 -27.38
CA ARG A 146 3.11 15.04 -27.82
C ARG A 146 2.67 13.73 -27.17
N GLY A 147 1.79 13.82 -26.18
CA GLY A 147 1.21 12.67 -25.47
C GLY A 147 2.21 11.85 -24.64
N GLY A 148 1.72 10.72 -24.10
CA GLY A 148 2.53 9.73 -23.40
C GLY A 148 3.40 8.96 -24.40
N GLY A 149 4.72 9.10 -24.32
CA GLY A 149 5.62 8.29 -25.15
C GLY A 149 5.75 6.85 -24.67
N LEU A 150 6.61 6.09 -25.35
CA LEU A 150 6.94 4.70 -25.01
C LEU A 150 7.22 4.51 -23.51
N GLY A 151 8.03 5.39 -22.89
CA GLY A 151 8.33 5.31 -21.46
C GLY A 151 7.10 5.44 -20.55
N ALA A 152 6.13 6.29 -20.89
CA ALA A 152 4.89 6.42 -20.12
C ALA A 152 3.98 5.20 -20.30
N ALA A 153 3.95 4.61 -21.51
CA ALA A 153 3.21 3.39 -21.78
C ALA A 153 3.80 2.19 -21.03
N VAL A 154 5.12 2.01 -21.10
CA VAL A 154 5.85 0.97 -20.34
C VAL A 154 5.68 1.18 -18.84
N GLY A 155 5.82 2.43 -18.35
CA GLY A 155 5.60 2.76 -16.94
C GLY A 155 4.17 2.44 -16.48
N GLY A 156 3.16 2.71 -17.33
CA GLY A 156 1.78 2.31 -17.08
C GLY A 156 1.57 0.80 -16.98
N ALA A 157 2.19 0.04 -17.89
CA ALA A 157 2.12 -1.42 -17.88
C ALA A 157 2.82 -2.02 -16.64
N LEU A 158 4.01 -1.51 -16.28
CA LEU A 158 4.72 -1.97 -15.08
C LEU A 158 3.95 -1.64 -13.80
N ALA A 159 3.38 -0.43 -13.69
CA ALA A 159 2.58 -0.01 -12.54
C ALA A 159 1.29 -0.84 -12.34
N ALA A 160 0.84 -1.53 -13.38
CA ALA A 160 -0.35 -2.38 -13.34
C ALA A 160 -0.07 -3.77 -12.74
N LEU A 161 1.19 -4.17 -12.60
CA LEU A 161 1.57 -5.50 -12.12
C LEU A 161 1.54 -5.53 -10.58
N PRO A 162 0.74 -6.42 -9.95
CA PRO A 162 0.84 -6.64 -8.52
C PRO A 162 2.17 -7.33 -8.18
N GLU A 163 2.87 -6.85 -7.15
CA GLU A 163 4.23 -7.28 -6.79
C GLU A 163 4.33 -8.78 -6.48
N PHE A 164 3.36 -9.34 -5.75
CA PHE A 164 3.36 -10.75 -5.36
C PHE A 164 2.97 -11.68 -6.53
N VAL A 165 2.11 -11.19 -7.43
CA VAL A 165 1.78 -11.92 -8.66
C VAL A 165 3.01 -11.93 -9.57
N LEU A 166 3.69 -10.79 -9.69
CA LEU A 166 4.92 -10.69 -10.44
C LEU A 166 6.01 -11.60 -9.86
N ALA A 167 6.14 -11.70 -8.54
CA ALA A 167 7.03 -12.65 -7.88
C ALA A 167 6.78 -14.10 -8.36
N VAL A 168 5.53 -14.55 -8.29
CA VAL A 168 5.13 -15.91 -8.74
C VAL A 168 5.39 -16.11 -10.23
N LEU A 169 5.08 -15.13 -11.08
CA LEU A 169 5.33 -15.21 -12.52
C LEU A 169 6.82 -15.23 -12.86
N LEU A 170 7.64 -14.48 -12.13
CA LEU A 170 9.09 -14.48 -12.31
C LEU A 170 9.70 -15.84 -11.92
N VAL A 171 9.23 -16.45 -10.83
CA VAL A 171 9.60 -17.82 -10.46
C VAL A 171 9.19 -18.80 -11.57
N ALA A 172 7.96 -18.67 -12.09
CA ALA A 172 7.44 -19.55 -13.14
C ALA A 172 8.31 -19.54 -14.41
N VAL A 173 8.69 -18.35 -14.86
CA VAL A 173 9.37 -18.20 -16.14
C VAL A 173 10.89 -18.34 -15.99
N LEU A 174 11.50 -17.60 -15.07
CA LEU A 174 12.96 -17.47 -14.99
C LEU A 174 13.60 -18.60 -14.18
N ALA A 175 12.97 -19.03 -13.10
CA ALA A 175 13.51 -20.08 -12.24
C ALA A 175 13.08 -21.48 -12.74
N VAL A 176 11.77 -21.72 -12.87
CA VAL A 176 11.24 -23.03 -13.29
C VAL A 176 11.37 -23.24 -14.79
N GLY A 177 10.91 -22.28 -15.60
CA GLY A 177 10.88 -22.43 -17.06
C GLY A 177 12.26 -22.43 -17.70
N TRP A 178 13.14 -21.50 -17.31
CA TRP A 178 14.46 -21.33 -17.91
C TRP A 178 15.63 -21.81 -17.04
N GLY A 179 15.41 -22.15 -15.76
CA GLY A 179 16.48 -22.65 -14.89
C GLY A 179 17.60 -21.64 -14.63
N LEU A 180 17.36 -20.33 -14.81
CA LEU A 180 18.42 -19.32 -14.75
C LEU A 180 18.74 -18.85 -13.33
N LEU A 181 17.76 -18.89 -12.44
CA LEU A 181 17.80 -18.27 -11.12
C LEU A 181 17.18 -19.20 -10.08
N PRO A 182 17.60 -19.09 -8.79
CA PRO A 182 17.02 -19.89 -7.72
C PRO A 182 15.54 -19.53 -7.49
N THR A 183 14.74 -20.50 -7.07
CA THR A 183 13.31 -20.33 -6.79
C THR A 183 13.03 -19.66 -5.44
N SER A 184 13.88 -19.88 -4.43
CA SER A 184 13.72 -19.39 -3.07
C SER A 184 15.05 -19.28 -2.31
N GLY A 185 15.01 -18.76 -1.08
CA GLY A 185 16.12 -18.68 -0.14
C GLY A 185 16.86 -17.33 -0.14
N PHE A 186 17.88 -17.23 0.72
CA PHE A 186 18.67 -16.00 0.91
C PHE A 186 20.14 -16.31 1.26
N THR A 187 20.80 -17.12 0.42
CA THR A 187 22.19 -17.56 0.65
C THR A 187 23.23 -16.76 -0.14
N GLY A 188 22.86 -16.20 -1.29
CA GLY A 188 23.75 -15.47 -2.19
C GLY A 188 23.06 -14.32 -2.94
N PRO A 189 23.82 -13.49 -3.69
CA PRO A 189 23.28 -12.38 -4.47
C PRO A 189 22.33 -12.81 -5.59
N GLU A 190 22.46 -14.03 -6.09
CA GLU A 190 21.53 -14.63 -7.07
C GLU A 190 20.10 -14.73 -6.53
N ASN A 191 19.93 -14.96 -5.22
CA ASN A 191 18.62 -15.00 -4.57
C ASN A 191 17.95 -13.63 -4.51
N LEU A 192 18.71 -12.53 -4.64
CA LEU A 192 18.17 -11.17 -4.62
C LEU A 192 17.52 -10.77 -5.95
N VAL A 193 17.89 -11.38 -7.07
CA VAL A 193 17.49 -10.90 -8.41
C VAL A 193 15.97 -10.93 -8.59
N LEU A 194 15.32 -12.06 -8.32
CA LEU A 194 13.87 -12.19 -8.51
C LEU A 194 13.05 -11.33 -7.54
N PRO A 195 13.33 -11.31 -6.21
CA PRO A 195 12.65 -10.43 -5.27
C PRO A 195 12.78 -8.94 -5.62
N VAL A 196 13.99 -8.52 -6.01
CA VAL A 196 14.28 -7.13 -6.38
C VAL A 196 13.53 -6.72 -7.64
N LEU A 197 13.41 -7.60 -8.62
CA LEU A 197 12.61 -7.35 -9.82
C LEU A 197 11.11 -7.32 -9.52
N ALA A 198 10.63 -8.25 -8.68
CA ALA A 198 9.21 -8.32 -8.29
C ALA A 198 8.73 -7.05 -7.59
N LEU A 199 9.55 -6.48 -6.69
CA LEU A 199 9.25 -5.22 -6.01
C LEU A 199 9.60 -3.98 -6.85
N GLY A 200 10.73 -4.02 -7.54
CA GLY A 200 11.31 -2.87 -8.22
C GLY A 200 10.59 -2.49 -9.51
N LEU A 201 10.09 -3.46 -10.28
CA LEU A 201 9.42 -3.19 -11.57
C LEU A 201 8.09 -2.44 -11.41
N PRO A 202 7.14 -2.86 -10.53
CA PRO A 202 5.91 -2.09 -10.31
C PRO A 202 6.18 -0.70 -9.75
N ALA A 203 7.11 -0.61 -8.79
CA ALA A 203 7.54 0.67 -8.22
C ALA A 203 8.15 1.59 -9.30
N ALA A 204 8.98 1.07 -10.20
CA ALA A 204 9.52 1.82 -11.34
C ALA A 204 8.39 2.38 -12.20
N GLY A 205 7.37 1.57 -12.50
CA GLY A 205 6.23 2.00 -13.29
C GLY A 205 5.48 3.18 -12.68
N VAL A 206 5.19 3.10 -11.37
CA VAL A 206 4.54 4.19 -10.62
C VAL A 206 5.41 5.45 -10.64
N LEU A 207 6.71 5.32 -10.39
CA LEU A 207 7.65 6.45 -10.42
C LEU A 207 7.77 7.08 -11.82
N THR A 208 7.84 6.27 -12.88
CA THR A 208 7.86 6.76 -14.26
C THR A 208 6.61 7.56 -14.57
N ARG A 209 5.42 7.10 -14.14
CA ARG A 209 4.16 7.85 -14.33
C ARG A 209 4.19 9.19 -13.61
N LEU A 210 4.63 9.21 -12.35
CA LEU A 210 4.73 10.44 -11.56
C LEU A 210 5.74 11.43 -12.17
N LEU A 211 6.93 10.95 -12.54
CA LEU A 211 7.98 11.76 -13.16
C LEU A 211 7.57 12.27 -14.54
N ALA A 212 6.96 11.43 -15.38
CA ALA A 212 6.46 11.84 -16.69
C ALA A 212 5.36 12.90 -16.57
N GLY A 213 4.47 12.76 -15.57
CA GLY A 213 3.45 13.76 -15.27
C GLY A 213 4.06 15.11 -14.83
N ALA A 214 5.05 15.07 -13.94
CA ALA A 214 5.76 16.28 -13.52
C ALA A 214 6.58 16.92 -14.65
N VAL A 215 7.20 16.12 -15.53
CA VAL A 215 7.88 16.61 -16.75
C VAL A 215 6.90 17.31 -17.69
N ALA A 216 5.72 16.71 -17.92
CA ALA A 216 4.69 17.31 -18.77
C ALA A 216 4.18 18.64 -18.18
N ALA A 217 3.85 18.67 -16.88
CA ALA A 217 3.39 19.88 -16.21
C ALA A 217 4.44 21.00 -16.26
N THR A 218 5.71 20.68 -15.99
CA THR A 218 6.81 21.65 -16.00
C THR A 218 7.13 22.14 -17.41
N ALA A 219 6.98 21.31 -18.44
CA ALA A 219 7.15 21.71 -19.84
C ALA A 219 6.14 22.80 -20.29
N GLY A 220 4.96 22.83 -19.65
CA GLY A 220 3.92 23.84 -19.87
C GLY A 220 4.22 25.20 -19.24
N GLU A 221 5.22 25.31 -18.35
CA GLU A 221 5.55 26.56 -17.66
C GLU A 221 6.13 27.62 -18.62
N SER A 222 5.79 28.89 -18.39
CA SER A 222 6.16 30.02 -19.26
C SER A 222 7.67 30.19 -19.45
N TRP A 223 8.47 29.92 -18.42
CA TRP A 223 9.94 30.06 -18.51
C TRP A 223 10.56 29.06 -19.50
N VAL A 224 9.96 27.88 -19.69
CA VAL A 224 10.43 26.88 -20.66
C VAL A 224 10.27 27.39 -22.08
N ARG A 225 9.16 28.10 -22.35
CA ARG A 225 8.95 28.76 -23.66
C ARG A 225 9.98 29.86 -23.88
N THR A 226 10.23 30.71 -22.88
CA THR A 226 11.21 31.80 -22.96
C THR A 226 12.63 31.29 -23.21
N TRP A 227 13.07 30.27 -22.47
CA TRP A 227 14.42 29.72 -22.62
C TRP A 227 14.65 29.09 -24.00
N ARG A 228 13.64 28.41 -24.54
CA ARG A 228 13.70 27.87 -25.90
C ARG A 228 13.74 28.97 -26.95
N ALA A 229 12.91 30.01 -26.80
CA ALA A 229 12.93 31.18 -27.70
C ALA A 229 14.26 31.93 -27.65
N ALA A 230 14.92 31.97 -26.49
CA ALA A 230 16.24 32.55 -26.30
C ALA A 230 17.41 31.67 -26.82
N GLY A 231 17.13 30.51 -27.43
CA GLY A 231 18.16 29.64 -28.00
C GLY A 231 19.04 28.90 -26.97
N VAL A 232 18.58 28.77 -25.71
CA VAL A 232 19.31 28.04 -24.67
C VAL A 232 19.52 26.58 -25.10
N ARG A 233 20.72 26.04 -24.84
CA ARG A 233 21.10 24.66 -25.21
C ARG A 233 20.09 23.63 -24.70
N ARG A 234 19.75 22.65 -25.54
CA ARG A 234 18.83 21.53 -25.22
C ARG A 234 19.15 20.84 -23.89
N SER A 235 20.42 20.58 -23.62
CA SER A 235 20.86 19.94 -22.37
C SER A 235 20.60 20.81 -21.14
N ALA A 236 20.80 22.13 -21.24
CA ALA A 236 20.51 23.04 -20.14
C ALA A 236 19.01 23.14 -19.84
N VAL A 237 18.17 23.18 -20.89
CA VAL A 237 16.71 23.13 -20.75
C VAL A 237 16.26 21.80 -20.14
N ALA A 238 16.78 20.67 -20.64
CA ALA A 238 16.46 19.34 -20.12
C ALA A 238 16.86 19.17 -18.65
N THR A 239 18.07 19.59 -18.26
CA THR A 239 18.53 19.50 -16.86
C THR A 239 17.71 20.40 -15.94
N ALA A 240 17.37 21.62 -16.37
CA ALA A 240 16.52 22.53 -15.59
C ALA A 240 15.11 21.95 -15.37
N LEU A 241 14.51 21.40 -16.44
CA LEU A 241 13.20 20.76 -16.39
C LEU A 241 13.22 19.51 -15.51
N GLY A 242 14.25 18.67 -15.65
CA GLY A 242 14.44 17.48 -14.82
C GLY A 242 14.58 17.83 -13.34
N ARG A 243 15.40 18.83 -13.00
CA ARG A 243 15.55 19.29 -11.61
C ARG A 243 14.21 19.80 -11.03
N ARG A 244 13.44 20.55 -11.83
CA ARG A 244 12.11 21.03 -11.44
C ARG A 244 11.15 19.88 -11.22
N ALA A 245 11.06 18.93 -12.15
CA ALA A 245 10.19 17.77 -12.07
C ALA A 245 10.52 16.88 -10.86
N VAL A 246 11.80 16.59 -10.62
CA VAL A 246 12.25 15.82 -9.45
C VAL A 246 11.83 16.52 -8.16
N THR A 247 12.01 17.85 -8.06
CA THR A 247 11.62 18.61 -6.85
C THR A 247 10.13 18.47 -6.52
N VAL A 248 9.28 18.35 -7.54
CA VAL A 248 7.83 18.14 -7.39
C VAL A 248 7.49 16.73 -6.91
N VAL A 249 8.26 15.72 -7.33
CA VAL A 249 7.95 14.29 -7.13
C VAL A 249 8.70 13.65 -5.95
N VAL A 250 9.73 14.32 -5.40
CA VAL A 250 10.52 13.84 -4.26
C VAL A 250 9.67 13.37 -3.05
N PRO A 251 8.62 14.08 -2.60
CA PRO A 251 7.77 13.58 -1.51
C PRO A 251 7.15 12.21 -1.82
N GLN A 252 6.66 12.03 -3.04
CA GLN A 252 5.96 10.84 -3.50
C GLN A 252 6.95 9.69 -3.70
N VAL A 253 8.16 9.97 -4.20
CA VAL A 253 9.25 8.99 -4.28
C VAL A 253 9.52 8.41 -2.90
N LEU A 254 9.71 9.26 -1.90
CA LEU A 254 10.09 8.81 -0.56
C LEU A 254 8.95 8.09 0.16
N LEU A 255 7.68 8.50 -0.07
CA LEU A 255 6.53 7.74 0.40
C LEU A 255 6.45 6.36 -0.27
N LEU A 256 6.76 6.26 -1.57
CA LEU A 256 6.78 4.99 -2.27
C LEU A 256 7.89 4.07 -1.74
N LEU A 257 9.04 4.62 -1.31
CA LEU A 257 10.09 3.84 -0.65
C LEU A 257 9.64 3.24 0.70
N VAL A 258 8.73 3.89 1.40
CA VAL A 258 8.09 3.28 2.59
C VAL A 258 7.15 2.16 2.16
N GLY A 259 6.41 2.36 1.07
CA GLY A 259 5.55 1.33 0.49
C GLY A 259 6.31 0.07 0.09
N THR A 260 7.52 0.18 -0.45
CA THR A 260 8.34 -0.98 -0.85
C THR A 260 8.77 -1.82 0.35
N LEU A 261 9.02 -1.22 1.52
CA LEU A 261 9.27 -1.96 2.77
C LEU A 261 8.04 -2.77 3.21
N GLY A 262 6.85 -2.21 3.04
CA GLY A 262 5.61 -2.92 3.32
C GLY A 262 5.32 -4.07 2.36
N ALA A 263 5.50 -3.80 1.07
CA ALA A 263 5.33 -4.77 -0.01
C ALA A 263 6.38 -5.90 0.07
N ALA A 264 7.57 -5.61 0.61
CA ALA A 264 8.62 -6.60 0.80
C ALA A 264 8.17 -7.79 1.64
N ALA A 265 7.29 -7.60 2.63
CA ALA A 265 6.76 -8.71 3.44
C ALA A 265 6.06 -9.80 2.62
N VAL A 266 5.32 -9.42 1.57
CA VAL A 266 4.62 -10.38 0.70
C VAL A 266 5.62 -11.12 -0.20
N VAL A 267 6.61 -10.38 -0.71
CA VAL A 267 7.66 -10.93 -1.58
C VAL A 267 8.61 -11.83 -0.79
N GLU A 268 8.95 -11.47 0.45
CA GLU A 268 9.74 -12.30 1.36
C GLU A 268 9.07 -13.66 1.58
N ALA A 269 7.77 -13.67 1.84
CA ALA A 269 7.01 -14.91 1.97
C ALA A 269 6.98 -15.73 0.67
N ALA A 270 6.89 -15.08 -0.49
CA ALA A 270 6.85 -15.77 -1.78
C ALA A 270 8.18 -16.45 -2.15
N PHE A 271 9.31 -15.89 -1.71
CA PHE A 271 10.66 -16.39 -1.99
C PHE A 271 11.31 -17.10 -0.79
N ASP A 272 10.59 -17.34 0.30
CA ASP A 272 11.11 -17.91 1.54
C ASP A 272 12.36 -17.17 2.07
N ILE A 273 12.29 -15.84 2.05
CA ILE A 273 13.33 -14.95 2.55
C ILE A 273 13.11 -14.75 4.06
N PRO A 274 14.14 -14.91 4.90
CA PRO A 274 14.04 -14.72 6.36
C PRO A 274 14.03 -13.23 6.73
N GLY A 275 13.08 -12.49 6.16
CA GLY A 275 12.86 -11.07 6.43
C GLY A 275 11.86 -10.83 7.56
N LEU A 276 11.76 -9.57 7.97
CA LEU A 276 10.91 -9.13 9.07
C LEU A 276 9.43 -9.39 8.79
N GLY A 277 8.99 -9.32 7.53
CA GLY A 277 7.61 -9.61 7.15
C GLY A 277 7.23 -11.07 7.39
N GLY A 278 8.11 -12.00 6.99
CA GLY A 278 7.94 -13.44 7.23
C GLY A 278 7.91 -13.79 8.72
N ILE A 279 8.84 -13.25 9.51
CA ILE A 279 8.86 -13.48 10.97
C ILE A 279 7.62 -12.88 11.64
N ALA A 280 7.21 -11.67 11.26
CA ALA A 280 6.01 -11.04 11.81
C ALA A 280 4.73 -11.82 11.47
N LEU A 281 4.63 -12.34 10.24
CA LEU A 281 3.53 -13.19 9.82
C LEU A 281 3.51 -14.50 10.62
N GLY A 282 4.64 -15.20 10.70
CA GLY A 282 4.76 -16.43 11.49
C GLY A 282 4.41 -16.21 12.96
N ALA A 283 4.88 -15.12 13.55
CA ALA A 283 4.57 -14.72 14.93
C ALA A 283 3.08 -14.37 15.13
N ALA A 284 2.43 -13.73 14.16
CA ALA A 284 1.00 -13.47 14.24
C ALA A 284 0.17 -14.76 14.16
N LEU A 285 0.57 -15.70 13.30
CA LEU A 285 -0.07 -17.02 13.19
C LEU A 285 0.15 -17.88 14.44
N SER A 286 1.33 -17.83 15.05
CA SER A 286 1.65 -18.55 16.29
C SER A 286 1.28 -17.81 17.58
N GLN A 287 0.68 -16.61 17.46
CA GLN A 287 0.29 -15.75 18.58
C GLN A 287 1.48 -15.34 19.49
N ASP A 288 2.67 -15.20 18.92
CA ASP A 288 3.87 -14.68 19.57
C ASP A 288 3.86 -13.14 19.59
N VAL A 289 3.05 -12.59 20.50
CA VAL A 289 2.75 -11.15 20.53
C VAL A 289 4.00 -10.26 20.68
N PRO A 290 5.02 -10.57 21.51
CA PRO A 290 6.23 -9.74 21.61
C PRO A 290 6.95 -9.55 20.27
N VAL A 291 7.05 -10.61 19.47
CA VAL A 291 7.70 -10.54 18.15
C VAL A 291 6.86 -9.69 17.19
N VAL A 292 5.53 -9.84 17.19
CA VAL A 292 4.62 -8.99 16.41
C VAL A 292 4.74 -7.53 16.83
N GLN A 293 4.76 -7.25 18.14
CA GLN A 293 4.90 -5.90 18.68
C GLN A 293 6.19 -5.23 18.22
N ALA A 294 7.33 -5.93 18.34
CA ALA A 294 8.63 -5.44 17.92
C ALA A 294 8.66 -5.17 16.40
N ALA A 295 8.21 -6.13 15.60
CA ALA A 295 8.17 -6.00 14.14
C ALA A 295 7.33 -4.80 13.68
N VAL A 296 6.12 -4.65 14.25
CA VAL A 296 5.19 -3.56 13.90
C VAL A 296 5.76 -2.20 14.31
N VAL A 297 6.29 -2.06 15.53
CA VAL A 297 6.88 -0.79 15.98
C VAL A 297 8.09 -0.41 15.13
N LEU A 298 8.96 -1.35 14.77
CA LEU A 298 10.11 -1.08 13.91
C LEU A 298 9.66 -0.64 12.50
N LEU A 299 8.74 -1.37 11.87
CA LEU A 299 8.20 -1.01 10.56
C LEU A 299 7.54 0.36 10.56
N VAL A 300 6.70 0.65 11.56
CA VAL A 300 6.06 1.97 11.69
C VAL A 300 7.11 3.04 11.89
N THR A 301 8.06 2.83 12.80
CA THR A 301 9.10 3.83 13.11
C THR A 301 9.94 4.15 11.87
N ILE A 302 10.37 3.13 11.12
CA ILE A 302 11.12 3.32 9.87
C ILE A 302 10.27 4.06 8.85
N GLY A 303 9.02 3.65 8.64
CA GLY A 303 8.11 4.34 7.71
C GLY A 303 7.91 5.81 8.06
N LEU A 304 7.81 6.14 9.35
CA LEU A 304 7.69 7.50 9.84
C LEU A 304 8.96 8.33 9.67
N VAL A 305 10.13 7.71 9.92
CA VAL A 305 11.43 8.36 9.73
C VAL A 305 11.66 8.65 8.24
N VAL A 306 11.44 7.68 7.36
CA VAL A 306 11.61 7.82 5.91
C VAL A 306 10.59 8.83 5.35
N GLY A 307 9.31 8.72 5.72
CA GLY A 307 8.27 9.66 5.30
C GLY A 307 8.52 11.09 5.79
N GLY A 308 8.91 11.25 7.06
CA GLY A 308 9.28 12.54 7.64
C GLY A 308 10.52 13.15 7.00
N GLY A 309 11.53 12.32 6.72
CA GLY A 309 12.73 12.69 5.96
C GLY A 309 12.39 13.23 4.58
N GLY A 310 11.40 12.64 3.90
CA GLY A 310 10.97 13.13 2.59
C GLY A 310 10.25 14.46 2.59
N VAL A 311 9.43 14.72 3.62
CA VAL A 311 8.85 16.05 3.84
C VAL A 311 9.95 17.09 4.09
N LEU A 312 11.01 16.73 4.81
CA LEU A 312 12.15 17.60 5.05
C LEU A 312 12.94 17.87 3.77
N ALA A 313 13.28 16.82 3.01
CA ALA A 313 14.00 16.92 1.74
C ALA A 313 13.28 17.84 0.76
N HIS A 314 11.97 17.68 0.59
CA HIS A 314 11.16 18.53 -0.28
C HIS A 314 11.23 20.01 0.11
N ARG A 315 11.23 20.34 1.41
CA ARG A 315 11.38 21.73 1.87
C ARG A 315 12.76 22.31 1.61
N LEU A 316 13.80 21.50 1.80
CA LEU A 316 15.18 21.93 1.51
C LEU A 316 15.34 22.23 0.01
N LEU A 317 14.72 21.41 -0.84
CA LEU A 317 14.76 21.59 -2.30
C LEU A 317 13.94 22.79 -2.80
N LEU A 318 12.79 23.10 -2.19
CA LEU A 318 11.97 24.25 -2.57
C LEU A 318 12.50 25.60 -2.07
N GLY A 319 13.31 25.61 -1.00
CA GLY A 319 13.82 26.82 -0.36
C GLY A 319 12.74 27.67 0.36
N PRO A 320 13.13 28.70 1.14
CA PRO A 320 12.20 29.47 1.98
C PRO A 320 11.21 30.35 1.20
N ALA A 321 11.57 30.79 -0.02
CA ALA A 321 10.80 31.76 -0.81
C ALA A 321 9.57 31.16 -1.52
N LEU A 322 9.60 29.85 -1.85
CA LEU A 322 8.50 29.13 -2.49
C LEU A 322 7.56 28.42 -1.50
N ALA A 323 7.94 28.31 -0.22
CA ALA A 323 7.07 27.77 0.82
C ALA A 323 5.99 28.78 1.30
N ALA A 324 6.15 30.05 0.97
CA ALA A 324 5.26 31.15 1.37
C ALA A 324 4.47 31.75 0.18
N SER A 325 4.95 31.58 -1.04
CA SER A 325 4.23 31.99 -2.24
C SER A 325 3.33 30.84 -2.69
N GLY A 326 2.02 31.03 -2.58
CA GLY A 326 0.99 30.09 -3.05
C GLY A 326 0.97 29.97 -4.58
N PHE A 327 2.11 29.69 -5.20
CA PHE A 327 2.15 29.25 -6.59
C PHE A 327 1.66 27.81 -6.63
N THR A 328 0.34 27.65 -6.68
CA THR A 328 -0.25 26.44 -7.18
C THR A 328 0.22 26.28 -8.62
N PRO A 329 0.89 25.18 -9.01
CA PRO A 329 1.12 24.91 -10.42
C PRO A 329 -0.23 25.04 -11.13
N GLU A 330 -0.23 25.74 -12.26
CA GLU A 330 -1.42 25.83 -13.11
C GLU A 330 -1.82 24.39 -13.44
N ALA A 331 -2.99 23.95 -12.95
CA ALA A 331 -3.46 22.60 -13.20
C ALA A 331 -3.69 22.48 -14.70
N THR A 332 -2.78 21.83 -15.41
CA THR A 332 -3.00 21.51 -16.81
C THR A 332 -4.23 20.61 -16.90
N ALA A 333 -5.09 20.87 -17.88
CA ALA A 333 -6.36 20.19 -18.02
C ALA A 333 -6.13 18.68 -18.13
N ALA A 334 -6.77 17.88 -17.27
CA ALA A 334 -6.69 16.42 -17.32
C ALA A 334 -7.34 15.85 -18.60
N GLY A 335 -6.91 14.65 -18.96
CA GLY A 335 -6.95 14.27 -20.35
C GLY A 335 -8.09 13.48 -20.93
N ARG A 336 -8.27 13.56 -22.26
CA ARG A 336 -9.07 12.58 -23.01
C ARG A 336 -8.37 11.22 -23.02
N ARG A 337 -8.89 10.35 -22.14
CA ARG A 337 -8.38 9.01 -21.81
C ARG A 337 -8.60 7.99 -22.95
N PRO A 338 -7.80 6.92 -23.03
CA PRO A 338 -8.20 5.70 -23.74
C PRO A 338 -9.25 4.92 -22.93
N GLN A 339 -10.41 5.53 -22.64
CA GLN A 339 -11.52 4.87 -21.91
C GLN A 339 -11.93 3.54 -22.57
N ARG A 340 -11.76 3.46 -23.89
CA ARG A 340 -12.00 2.26 -24.69
C ARG A 340 -11.08 1.10 -24.33
N ALA A 341 -9.80 1.36 -24.02
CA ALA A 341 -8.85 0.31 -23.63
C ALA A 341 -9.18 -0.25 -22.24
N ALA A 342 -9.45 0.63 -21.27
CA ALA A 342 -9.90 0.21 -19.94
C ALA A 342 -11.21 -0.59 -20.03
N ALA A 343 -12.18 -0.12 -20.81
CA ALA A 343 -13.45 -0.80 -21.03
C ALA A 343 -13.27 -2.16 -21.74
N ALA A 344 -12.37 -2.26 -22.72
CA ALA A 344 -12.08 -3.52 -23.39
C ALA A 344 -11.47 -4.55 -22.44
N VAL A 345 -10.47 -4.16 -21.65
CA VAL A 345 -9.85 -5.05 -20.64
C VAL A 345 -10.88 -5.47 -19.59
N ALA A 346 -11.69 -4.54 -19.11
CA ALA A 346 -12.78 -4.83 -18.17
C ALA A 346 -13.84 -5.78 -18.78
N ALA A 347 -14.17 -5.62 -20.06
CA ALA A 347 -15.11 -6.49 -20.77
C ALA A 347 -14.54 -7.92 -20.92
N VAL A 348 -13.26 -8.06 -21.27
CA VAL A 348 -12.59 -9.38 -21.33
C VAL A 348 -12.62 -10.07 -19.96
N LEU A 349 -12.28 -9.33 -18.89
CA LEU A 349 -12.35 -9.85 -17.54
C LEU A 349 -13.78 -10.26 -17.17
N LEU A 350 -14.78 -9.43 -17.49
CA LEU A 350 -16.19 -9.72 -17.22
C LEU A 350 -16.67 -10.98 -17.94
N VAL A 351 -16.29 -11.19 -19.21
CA VAL A 351 -16.65 -12.39 -19.97
C VAL A 351 -16.08 -13.65 -19.30
N ALA A 352 -14.80 -13.62 -18.90
CA ALA A 352 -14.18 -14.73 -18.20
C ALA A 352 -14.84 -15.02 -16.84
N VAL A 353 -15.20 -13.97 -16.10
CA VAL A 353 -15.91 -14.10 -14.81
C VAL A 353 -17.29 -14.71 -15.01
N VAL A 354 -18.09 -14.20 -15.95
CA VAL A 354 -19.42 -14.73 -16.24
C VAL A 354 -19.35 -16.19 -16.69
N ALA A 355 -18.40 -16.54 -17.56
CA ALA A 355 -18.20 -17.93 -17.99
C ALA A 355 -17.86 -18.88 -16.83
N GLY A 356 -17.14 -18.39 -15.81
CA GLY A 356 -16.82 -19.14 -14.61
C GLY A 356 -17.96 -19.24 -13.60
N VAL A 357 -18.71 -18.15 -13.38
CA VAL A 357 -19.82 -18.13 -12.40
C VAL A 357 -20.95 -19.09 -12.80
N LEU A 358 -21.09 -19.41 -14.08
CA LEU A 358 -22.06 -20.38 -14.57
C LEU A 358 -21.71 -21.85 -14.27
N ARG A 359 -20.55 -22.13 -13.68
CA ARG A 359 -20.04 -23.48 -13.37
C ARG A 359 -19.94 -23.69 -11.85
N ASP A 360 -20.02 -24.92 -11.38
CA ASP A 360 -19.87 -25.25 -9.95
C ASP A 360 -18.38 -25.16 -9.51
N PRO A 361 -18.01 -24.26 -8.58
CA PRO A 361 -16.64 -24.10 -8.10
C PRO A 361 -16.22 -25.15 -7.05
N ALA A 362 -17.17 -25.88 -6.48
CA ALA A 362 -16.97 -26.85 -5.40
C ALA A 362 -16.94 -28.29 -5.89
N ALA A 363 -17.52 -28.57 -7.07
CA ALA A 363 -17.49 -29.89 -7.69
C ALA A 363 -16.05 -30.43 -7.82
N GLN A 364 -15.79 -31.57 -7.19
CA GLN A 364 -14.49 -32.24 -7.20
C GLN A 364 -14.57 -33.53 -8.03
N ASP A 365 -13.62 -33.70 -8.93
CA ASP A 365 -13.37 -34.96 -9.61
C ASP A 365 -11.90 -35.36 -9.48
N VAL A 366 -11.65 -36.38 -8.66
CA VAL A 366 -10.29 -36.86 -8.36
C VAL A 366 -9.58 -37.38 -9.63
N ALA A 367 -10.33 -37.86 -10.63
CA ALA A 367 -9.76 -38.34 -11.88
C ALA A 367 -9.17 -37.20 -12.74
N LEU A 368 -9.64 -35.97 -12.53
CA LEU A 368 -9.22 -34.79 -13.27
C LEU A 368 -8.19 -33.95 -12.51
N ARG A 369 -7.57 -34.46 -11.44
CA ARG A 369 -6.54 -33.73 -10.69
C ARG A 369 -5.42 -33.24 -11.60
N LEU A 370 -5.19 -31.93 -11.61
CA LEU A 370 -4.17 -31.27 -12.44
C LEU A 370 -4.32 -31.63 -13.93
N ALA A 371 -5.53 -31.89 -14.42
CA ALA A 371 -5.77 -32.06 -15.84
C ALA A 371 -5.48 -30.75 -16.58
N SER A 372 -4.87 -30.88 -17.76
CA SER A 372 -4.55 -29.75 -18.62
C SER A 372 -5.81 -29.10 -19.21
N PRO A 373 -5.71 -27.84 -19.68
CA PRO A 373 -6.81 -27.15 -20.33
C PRO A 373 -7.45 -27.95 -21.46
N SER A 374 -8.77 -28.02 -21.47
CA SER A 374 -9.59 -28.70 -22.48
C SER A 374 -10.85 -27.90 -22.79
N TRP A 375 -11.61 -28.28 -23.82
CA TRP A 375 -12.89 -27.61 -24.12
C TRP A 375 -13.92 -27.73 -22.98
N ALA A 376 -13.89 -28.86 -22.25
CA ALA A 376 -14.72 -29.06 -21.08
C ALA A 376 -14.24 -28.18 -19.91
N HIS A 377 -12.92 -28.08 -19.70
CA HIS A 377 -12.31 -27.27 -18.64
C HIS A 377 -11.28 -26.28 -19.25
N PRO A 378 -11.72 -25.08 -19.70
CA PRO A 378 -10.87 -24.17 -20.47
C PRO A 378 -9.61 -23.69 -19.75
N PHE A 379 -9.62 -23.64 -18.41
CA PHE A 379 -8.46 -23.31 -17.59
C PHE A 379 -7.84 -24.55 -16.90
N GLY A 380 -8.30 -25.75 -17.25
CA GLY A 380 -7.90 -27.00 -16.61
C GLY A 380 -8.52 -27.18 -15.23
N ASN A 381 -7.94 -28.11 -14.46
CA ASN A 381 -8.41 -28.50 -13.13
C ASN A 381 -7.32 -28.28 -12.07
N ASP A 382 -7.74 -27.98 -10.84
CA ASP A 382 -6.86 -27.69 -9.71
C ASP A 382 -6.34 -28.99 -9.02
N PRO A 383 -5.50 -28.90 -7.96
CA PRO A 383 -4.98 -30.07 -7.25
C PRO A 383 -6.05 -30.97 -6.61
N LEU A 384 -7.27 -30.44 -6.43
CA LEU A 384 -8.43 -31.16 -5.91
C LEU A 384 -9.35 -31.66 -7.01
N GLY A 385 -9.02 -31.42 -8.28
CA GLY A 385 -9.83 -31.81 -9.44
C GLY A 385 -10.97 -30.84 -9.77
N ARG A 386 -11.03 -29.67 -9.12
CA ARG A 386 -12.07 -28.67 -9.35
C ARG A 386 -11.77 -27.86 -10.60
N ASP A 387 -12.82 -27.38 -11.28
CA ASP A 387 -12.70 -26.56 -12.48
C ASP A 387 -12.09 -25.17 -12.15
N VAL A 388 -10.94 -24.86 -12.76
CA VAL A 388 -10.20 -23.60 -12.49
C VAL A 388 -10.96 -22.39 -13.02
N LEU A 389 -11.71 -22.50 -14.12
CA LEU A 389 -12.54 -21.40 -14.64
C LEU A 389 -13.72 -21.13 -13.70
N ALA A 390 -14.33 -22.18 -13.14
CA ALA A 390 -15.39 -22.04 -12.13
C ALA A 390 -14.88 -21.31 -10.88
N ARG A 391 -13.71 -21.73 -10.36
CA ARG A 391 -13.04 -21.06 -9.24
C ARG A 391 -12.62 -19.63 -9.59
N PHE A 392 -12.15 -19.38 -10.81
CA PHE A 392 -11.79 -18.03 -11.27
C PHE A 392 -12.99 -17.07 -11.21
N GLY A 393 -14.15 -17.48 -11.72
CA GLY A 393 -15.37 -16.65 -11.72
C GLY A 393 -15.90 -16.37 -10.32
N HIS A 394 -16.01 -17.41 -9.47
CA HIS A 394 -16.45 -17.26 -8.09
C HIS A 394 -15.45 -16.49 -7.22
N GLY A 395 -14.15 -16.67 -7.49
CA GLY A 395 -13.08 -15.91 -6.89
C GLY A 395 -13.19 -14.42 -7.16
N ALA A 396 -13.55 -14.05 -8.40
CA ALA A 396 -13.76 -12.65 -8.77
C ALA A 396 -14.89 -11.99 -7.96
N LEU A 397 -15.98 -12.72 -7.69
CA LEU A 397 -17.08 -12.21 -6.87
C LEU A 397 -16.63 -11.91 -5.44
N LEU A 398 -15.81 -12.78 -4.84
CA LEU A 398 -15.25 -12.53 -3.51
C LEU A 398 -14.22 -11.41 -3.54
N SER A 399 -13.21 -11.49 -4.39
CA SER A 399 -12.09 -10.53 -4.43
C SER A 399 -12.57 -9.12 -4.83
N VAL A 400 -13.29 -8.99 -5.96
CA VAL A 400 -13.75 -7.70 -6.48
C VAL A 400 -15.01 -7.23 -5.75
N GLY A 401 -15.96 -8.11 -5.45
CA GLY A 401 -17.20 -7.74 -4.77
C GLY A 401 -16.96 -7.22 -3.35
N LEU A 402 -16.08 -7.86 -2.57
CA LEU A 402 -15.67 -7.32 -1.27
C LEU A 402 -14.91 -6.00 -1.45
N ALA A 403 -14.02 -5.89 -2.44
CA ALA A 403 -13.31 -4.63 -2.68
C ALA A 403 -14.25 -3.45 -2.97
N VAL A 404 -15.37 -3.68 -3.67
CA VAL A 404 -16.42 -2.66 -3.87
C VAL A 404 -17.05 -2.25 -2.54
N LEU A 405 -17.42 -3.20 -1.69
CA LEU A 405 -17.98 -2.94 -0.36
C LEU A 405 -17.00 -2.13 0.51
N LEU A 406 -15.73 -2.55 0.54
CA LEU A 406 -14.67 -1.89 1.32
C LEU A 406 -14.41 -0.48 0.80
N ALA A 407 -14.40 -0.27 -0.52
CA ALA A 407 -14.26 1.06 -1.11
C ALA A 407 -15.46 1.97 -0.79
N ALA A 408 -16.68 1.43 -0.76
CA ALA A 408 -17.87 2.17 -0.36
C ALA A 408 -17.83 2.57 1.12
N LEU A 409 -17.42 1.65 2.00
CA LEU A 409 -17.24 1.95 3.43
C LEU A 409 -16.15 3.00 3.66
N ALA A 410 -15.01 2.84 2.97
CA ALA A 410 -13.91 3.80 3.01
C ALA A 410 -14.32 5.18 2.49
N LEU A 411 -15.20 5.26 1.47
CA LEU A 411 -15.77 6.50 0.96
C LEU A 411 -16.63 7.19 2.02
N VAL A 412 -17.51 6.46 2.70
CA VAL A 412 -18.38 7.02 3.75
C VAL A 412 -17.53 7.56 4.90
N ILE A 413 -16.58 6.77 5.41
CA ILE A 413 -15.67 7.18 6.49
C ILE A 413 -14.82 8.36 6.03
N GLY A 414 -14.26 8.30 4.82
CA GLY A 414 -13.43 9.35 4.23
C GLY A 414 -14.17 10.68 4.10
N LEU A 415 -15.40 10.66 3.59
CA LEU A 415 -16.25 11.84 3.49
C LEU A 415 -16.57 12.42 4.87
N ALA A 416 -16.97 11.57 5.82
CA ALA A 416 -17.30 12.00 7.18
C ALA A 416 -16.10 12.65 7.87
N VAL A 417 -14.96 11.97 7.91
CA VAL A 417 -13.74 12.47 8.56
C VAL A 417 -13.21 13.72 7.85
N GLY A 418 -13.17 13.73 6.52
CA GLY A 418 -12.66 14.85 5.73
C GLY A 418 -13.52 16.12 5.84
N LEU A 419 -14.84 15.99 5.88
CA LEU A 419 -15.76 17.13 6.04
C LEU A 419 -15.76 17.69 7.48
N LEU A 420 -15.67 16.82 8.49
CA LEU A 420 -15.64 17.20 9.91
C LEU A 420 -14.28 17.80 10.33
N GLY A 421 -13.20 17.46 9.62
CA GLY A 421 -11.86 18.00 9.87
C GLY A 421 -11.82 19.53 9.86
N ARG A 422 -11.41 20.12 10.98
CA ARG A 422 -11.21 21.57 11.11
C ARG A 422 -9.77 21.94 10.77
N GLY A 423 -9.57 22.48 9.56
CA GLY A 423 -8.37 23.18 9.15
C GLY A 423 -7.43 22.42 8.22
N ASP A 424 -6.51 23.18 7.62
CA ASP A 424 -5.49 22.77 6.64
C ASP A 424 -4.29 22.03 7.27
N ARG A 425 -4.47 21.50 8.49
CA ARG A 425 -3.39 20.88 9.28
C ARG A 425 -3.29 19.41 8.95
N SER A 426 -2.06 18.98 8.66
CA SER A 426 -1.69 17.57 8.57
C SER A 426 -2.13 16.87 9.87
N GLY A 427 -3.01 15.89 9.74
CA GLY A 427 -3.58 15.15 10.87
C GLY A 427 -2.85 13.82 11.09
N PRO A 428 -3.15 13.09 12.17
CA PRO A 428 -2.63 11.73 12.38
C PRO A 428 -2.97 10.78 11.21
N ALA A 429 -4.06 11.06 10.48
CA ALA A 429 -4.40 10.33 9.25
C ALA A 429 -3.31 10.43 8.17
N ASP A 430 -2.65 11.58 8.01
CA ASP A 430 -1.57 11.74 7.02
C ASP A 430 -0.33 10.89 7.39
N VAL A 431 -0.19 10.59 8.68
CA VAL A 431 0.89 9.78 9.24
C VAL A 431 0.58 8.28 9.13
N LEU A 432 -0.66 7.89 9.47
CA LEU A 432 -1.14 6.52 9.32
C LEU A 432 -1.24 6.05 7.86
N ASN A 433 -1.35 6.98 6.90
CA ASN A 433 -1.31 6.67 5.47
C ASN A 433 0.01 5.99 5.03
N ALA A 434 1.08 6.12 5.82
CA ALA A 434 2.34 5.46 5.57
C ALA A 434 2.34 3.97 5.94
N LEU A 435 1.33 3.49 6.67
CA LEU A 435 1.25 2.10 7.11
C LEU A 435 0.74 1.20 5.97
N PRO A 436 1.52 0.20 5.55
CA PRO A 436 1.07 -0.79 4.58
C PRO A 436 -0.10 -1.61 5.14
N ALA A 437 -1.07 -1.96 4.28
CA ALA A 437 -2.22 -2.78 4.66
C ALA A 437 -1.81 -4.15 5.24
N VAL A 438 -0.67 -4.69 4.79
CA VAL A 438 -0.09 -5.94 5.31
C VAL A 438 0.26 -5.81 6.80
N VAL A 439 0.89 -4.71 7.21
CA VAL A 439 1.26 -4.47 8.62
C VAL A 439 0.02 -4.39 9.49
N VAL A 440 -1.00 -3.65 9.03
CA VAL A 440 -2.30 -3.59 9.73
C VAL A 440 -2.97 -4.96 9.74
N GLY A 441 -2.86 -5.74 8.67
CA GLY A 441 -3.36 -7.11 8.59
C GLY A 441 -2.74 -8.05 9.61
N ILE A 442 -1.42 -8.01 9.77
CA ILE A 442 -0.67 -8.79 10.77
C ILE A 442 -1.16 -8.43 12.19
N VAL A 443 -1.32 -7.13 12.48
CA VAL A 443 -1.83 -6.64 13.76
C VAL A 443 -3.26 -7.14 14.03
N VAL A 444 -4.17 -6.99 13.05
CA VAL A 444 -5.56 -7.41 13.21
C VAL A 444 -5.66 -8.93 13.35
N ALA A 445 -4.87 -9.69 12.59
CA ALA A 445 -4.83 -11.14 12.68
C ALA A 445 -4.23 -11.63 14.01
N ALA A 446 -3.23 -10.93 14.57
CA ALA A 446 -2.71 -11.23 15.89
C ALA A 446 -3.75 -11.03 16.99
N VAL A 447 -4.70 -10.10 16.82
CA VAL A 447 -5.77 -9.82 17.79
C VAL A 447 -6.98 -10.74 17.63
N THR A 448 -7.45 -10.91 16.39
CA THR A 448 -8.74 -11.55 16.08
C THR A 448 -8.61 -12.94 15.48
N GLY A 449 -7.39 -13.38 15.16
CA GLY A 449 -7.11 -14.55 14.34
C GLY A 449 -7.10 -14.20 12.84
N PRO A 450 -6.42 -15.00 12.00
CA PRO A 450 -6.46 -14.85 10.55
C PRO A 450 -7.86 -15.15 10.00
N GLY A 451 -8.26 -14.47 8.95
CA GLY A 451 -9.57 -14.68 8.33
C GLY A 451 -9.99 -13.55 7.40
N LEU A 452 -10.98 -13.82 6.54
CA LEU A 452 -11.45 -12.85 5.55
C LEU A 452 -11.99 -11.57 6.21
N ALA A 453 -12.68 -11.70 7.35
CA ALA A 453 -13.17 -10.57 8.12
C ALA A 453 -12.01 -9.71 8.69
N ALA A 454 -10.97 -10.34 9.23
CA ALA A 454 -9.77 -9.66 9.72
C ALA A 454 -9.07 -8.89 8.59
N ALA A 455 -8.92 -9.51 7.41
CA ALA A 455 -8.38 -8.85 6.23
C ALA A 455 -9.24 -7.66 5.76
N CYS A 456 -10.57 -7.80 5.74
CA CYS A 456 -11.50 -6.71 5.42
C CYS A 456 -11.37 -5.53 6.39
N VAL A 457 -11.25 -5.81 7.70
CA VAL A 457 -11.03 -4.77 8.72
C VAL A 457 -9.70 -4.06 8.46
N ALA A 458 -8.61 -4.80 8.22
CA ALA A 458 -7.30 -4.22 7.96
C ALA A 458 -7.30 -3.32 6.71
N VAL A 459 -7.89 -3.79 5.60
CA VAL A 459 -8.02 -3.00 4.36
C VAL A 459 -8.89 -1.76 4.59
N THR A 460 -9.98 -1.87 5.34
CA THR A 460 -10.85 -0.73 5.65
C THR A 460 -10.11 0.32 6.48
N LEU A 461 -9.41 -0.09 7.54
CA LEU A 461 -8.70 0.80 8.47
C LEU A 461 -7.67 1.71 7.78
N VAL A 462 -7.09 1.24 6.68
CA VAL A 462 -6.14 2.02 5.86
C VAL A 462 -6.84 2.72 4.69
N GLY A 463 -7.84 2.06 4.07
CA GLY A 463 -8.45 2.48 2.82
C GLY A 463 -9.18 3.82 2.83
N TRP A 464 -9.73 4.24 3.98
CA TRP A 464 -10.44 5.52 4.11
C TRP A 464 -9.52 6.74 4.15
N ILE A 465 -8.25 6.55 4.50
CA ILE A 465 -7.31 7.65 4.76
C ILE A 465 -7.08 8.52 3.51
N PRO A 466 -6.74 7.97 2.33
CA PRO A 466 -6.57 8.79 1.11
C PRO A 466 -7.84 9.55 0.73
N LEU A 467 -9.02 8.96 0.98
CA LEU A 467 -10.31 9.58 0.68
C LEU A 467 -10.63 10.72 1.67
N ALA A 468 -10.28 10.58 2.94
CA ALA A 468 -10.39 11.66 3.92
C ALA A 468 -9.49 12.83 3.59
N VAL A 469 -8.23 12.57 3.21
CA VAL A 469 -7.29 13.62 2.81
C VAL A 469 -7.82 14.37 1.59
N HIS A 470 -8.26 13.64 0.55
CA HIS A 470 -8.82 14.24 -0.67
C HIS A 470 -10.10 15.03 -0.39
N THR A 471 -10.98 14.52 0.47
CA THR A 471 -12.19 15.22 0.89
C THR A 471 -11.84 16.52 1.61
N ARG A 472 -10.89 16.48 2.56
CA ARG A 472 -10.46 17.66 3.33
C ARG A 472 -9.86 18.73 2.41
N THR A 473 -9.02 18.36 1.45
CA THR A 473 -8.40 19.32 0.52
C THR A 473 -9.45 20.01 -0.35
N LEU A 474 -10.38 19.25 -0.95
CA LEU A 474 -11.45 19.81 -1.76
C LEU A 474 -12.45 20.63 -0.93
N ALA A 475 -12.74 20.20 0.30
CA ALA A 475 -13.59 20.95 1.20
C ALA A 475 -12.95 22.27 1.64
N ALA A 476 -11.63 22.30 1.88
CA ALA A 476 -10.89 23.53 2.19
C ALA A 476 -10.92 24.51 1.01
N GLU A 477 -10.66 24.02 -0.20
CA GLU A 477 -10.74 24.80 -1.44
C GLU A 477 -12.15 25.36 -1.67
N ALA A 478 -13.18 24.51 -1.55
CA ALA A 478 -14.57 24.92 -1.68
C ALA A 478 -14.98 25.94 -0.61
N ARG A 479 -14.48 25.83 0.63
CA ARG A 479 -14.73 26.82 1.70
C ARG A 479 -14.05 28.16 1.45
N ALA A 480 -12.90 28.16 0.79
CA ALA A 480 -12.17 29.37 0.42
C ALA A 480 -12.77 30.08 -0.81
N SER A 481 -13.68 29.43 -1.53
CA SER A 481 -14.34 30.00 -2.70
C SER A 481 -15.35 31.11 -2.37
N GLY A 482 -15.54 32.05 -3.30
CA GLY A 482 -16.46 33.16 -3.13
C GLY A 482 -17.92 32.74 -2.93
N PHE A 483 -18.38 31.65 -3.54
CA PHE A 483 -19.76 31.18 -3.40
C PHE A 483 -20.05 30.67 -1.97
N HIS A 484 -19.07 30.05 -1.32
CA HIS A 484 -19.24 29.57 0.05
C HIS A 484 -19.30 30.73 1.04
N VAL A 485 -18.38 31.70 0.89
CA VAL A 485 -18.35 32.91 1.72
C VAL A 485 -19.64 33.71 1.58
N ALA A 486 -20.14 33.87 0.35
CA ALA A 486 -21.40 34.57 0.09
C ALA A 486 -22.62 33.86 0.73
N ALA A 487 -22.69 32.52 0.63
CA ALA A 487 -23.79 31.76 1.25
C ALA A 487 -23.81 31.89 2.78
N VAL A 488 -22.64 31.84 3.42
CA VAL A 488 -22.53 32.01 4.88
C VAL A 488 -22.86 33.45 5.29
N ALA A 489 -22.36 34.45 4.56
CA ALA A 489 -22.68 35.85 4.81
C ALA A 489 -24.18 36.17 4.61
N GLY A 490 -24.84 35.46 3.69
CA GLY A 490 -26.29 35.51 3.50
C GLY A 490 -27.12 34.76 4.56
N GLY A 491 -26.51 34.24 5.63
CA GLY A 491 -27.21 33.60 6.74
C GLY A 491 -27.54 32.12 6.54
N ALA A 492 -26.97 31.45 5.53
CA ALA A 492 -27.25 30.03 5.31
C ALA A 492 -26.75 29.15 6.47
N GLY A 493 -27.64 28.31 7.01
CA GLY A 493 -27.31 27.38 8.09
C GLY A 493 -26.30 26.30 7.66
N ARG A 494 -25.58 25.73 8.63
CA ARG A 494 -24.50 24.73 8.41
C ARG A 494 -24.94 23.54 7.54
N TRP A 495 -26.15 23.02 7.76
CA TRP A 495 -26.70 21.91 7.00
C TRP A 495 -27.07 22.28 5.56
N HIS A 496 -27.59 23.49 5.34
CA HIS A 496 -27.88 24.01 4.01
C HIS A 496 -26.58 24.14 3.21
N VAL A 497 -25.56 24.76 3.81
CA VAL A 497 -24.25 24.93 3.19
C VAL A 497 -23.58 23.58 2.87
N LEU A 498 -23.66 22.62 3.80
CA LEU A 498 -23.11 21.29 3.57
C LEU A 498 -23.78 20.59 2.39
N ARG A 499 -25.11 20.51 2.36
CA ARG A 499 -25.85 19.72 1.34
C ARG A 499 -25.95 20.41 -0.01
N ARG A 500 -26.06 21.74 -0.05
CA ARG A 500 -26.32 22.51 -1.28
C ARG A 500 -25.04 23.08 -1.92
N HIS A 501 -23.99 23.31 -1.13
CA HIS A 501 -22.76 23.95 -1.64
C HIS A 501 -21.51 23.07 -1.52
N LEU A 502 -21.29 22.37 -0.41
CA LEU A 502 -20.06 21.57 -0.23
C LEU A 502 -20.15 20.17 -0.86
N LEU A 503 -21.17 19.38 -0.50
CA LEU A 503 -21.29 18.00 -0.95
C LEU A 503 -21.43 17.86 -2.48
N PRO A 504 -22.15 18.74 -3.20
CA PRO A 504 -22.22 18.69 -4.66
C PRO A 504 -20.87 18.97 -5.35
N VAL A 505 -19.97 19.72 -4.71
CA VAL A 505 -18.64 20.03 -5.24
C VAL A 505 -17.65 18.91 -4.91
N VAL A 506 -17.63 18.47 -3.65
CA VAL A 506 -16.66 17.47 -3.16
C VAL A 506 -17.05 16.04 -3.55
N GLY A 507 -18.33 15.70 -3.41
CA GLY A 507 -18.85 14.33 -3.57
C GLY A 507 -18.46 13.65 -4.88
N PRO A 508 -18.74 14.25 -6.06
CA PRO A 508 -18.43 13.61 -7.34
C PRO A 508 -16.94 13.31 -7.53
N ALA A 509 -16.05 14.18 -7.04
CA ALA A 509 -14.60 13.98 -7.12
C ALA A 509 -14.14 12.82 -6.23
N VAL A 510 -14.61 12.79 -4.97
CA VAL A 510 -14.26 11.74 -4.01
C VAL A 510 -14.85 10.38 -4.42
N VAL A 511 -16.05 10.34 -4.98
CA VAL A 511 -16.65 9.11 -5.54
C VAL A 511 -15.79 8.56 -6.68
N ARG A 512 -15.32 9.41 -7.61
CA ARG A 512 -14.41 8.98 -8.67
C ARG A 512 -13.09 8.44 -8.11
N HIS A 513 -12.55 9.05 -7.06
CA HIS A 513 -11.36 8.55 -6.39
C HIS A 513 -11.64 7.18 -5.74
N ALA A 514 -12.76 7.00 -5.06
CA ALA A 514 -13.14 5.72 -4.46
C ALA A 514 -13.30 4.59 -5.50
N LEU A 515 -13.82 4.89 -6.70
CA LEU A 515 -13.92 3.91 -7.79
C LEU A 515 -12.53 3.42 -8.26
N VAL A 516 -11.54 4.32 -8.37
CA VAL A 516 -10.15 3.96 -8.71
C VAL A 516 -9.48 3.14 -7.59
N ARG A 517 -10.00 3.22 -6.36
CA ARG A 517 -9.50 2.46 -5.21
C ARG A 517 -10.04 1.03 -5.13
N ILE A 518 -11.05 0.66 -5.91
CA ILE A 518 -11.61 -0.72 -5.90
C ILE A 518 -10.53 -1.75 -6.28
N PRO A 519 -9.81 -1.64 -7.41
CA PRO A 519 -8.70 -2.54 -7.73
C PRO A 519 -7.64 -2.61 -6.63
N HIS A 520 -7.26 -1.45 -6.06
CA HIS A 520 -6.25 -1.39 -4.99
C HIS A 520 -6.71 -2.12 -3.72
N ALA A 521 -7.98 -2.00 -3.34
CA ALA A 521 -8.55 -2.72 -2.21
C ALA A 521 -8.59 -4.23 -2.47
N SER A 522 -8.92 -4.65 -3.70
CA SER A 522 -8.89 -6.06 -4.08
C SER A 522 -7.49 -6.64 -4.07
N LEU A 523 -6.48 -5.93 -4.57
CA LEU A 523 -5.09 -6.36 -4.54
C LEU A 523 -4.55 -6.45 -3.12
N ALA A 524 -4.93 -5.51 -2.24
CA ALA A 524 -4.58 -5.56 -0.82
C ALA A 524 -5.22 -6.77 -0.10
N LEU A 525 -6.50 -7.05 -0.38
CA LEU A 525 -7.21 -8.22 0.16
C LEU A 525 -6.58 -9.54 -0.36
N ALA A 526 -6.25 -9.59 -1.65
CA ALA A 526 -5.59 -10.73 -2.27
C ALA A 526 -4.17 -10.94 -1.70
N GLY A 527 -3.40 -9.88 -1.50
CA GLY A 527 -2.09 -9.96 -0.85
C GLY A 527 -2.16 -10.48 0.58
N LEU A 528 -3.13 -10.03 1.37
CA LEU A 528 -3.37 -10.57 2.72
C LEU A 528 -3.81 -12.04 2.69
N SER A 529 -4.66 -12.42 1.74
CA SER A 529 -5.10 -13.80 1.57
C SER A 529 -3.98 -14.72 1.06
N PHE A 530 -3.10 -14.19 0.21
CA PHE A 530 -1.89 -14.87 -0.24
C PHE A 530 -0.92 -15.15 0.91
N LEU A 531 -0.80 -14.20 1.85
CA LEU A 531 -0.05 -14.38 3.10
C LEU A 531 -0.75 -15.30 4.13
N GLY A 532 -1.95 -15.81 3.86
CA GLY A 532 -2.70 -16.63 4.81
C GLY A 532 -3.40 -15.85 5.93
N LEU A 533 -3.46 -14.52 5.83
CA LEU A 533 -4.17 -13.65 6.79
C LEU A 533 -5.64 -13.40 6.40
N GLY A 534 -6.03 -13.76 5.18
CA GLY A 534 -7.35 -13.49 4.60
C GLY A 534 -8.22 -14.73 4.45
N ALA A 535 -8.62 -15.03 3.22
CA ALA A 535 -9.56 -16.12 2.96
C ALA A 535 -9.03 -17.49 3.43
N GLY A 536 -9.94 -18.33 3.96
CA GLY A 536 -9.60 -19.66 4.47
C GLY A 536 -9.27 -20.67 3.37
N ALA A 537 -8.86 -21.88 3.80
CA ALA A 537 -8.63 -23.00 2.90
C ALA A 537 -9.88 -23.31 2.06
N GLU A 538 -9.69 -23.71 0.80
CA GLU A 538 -10.73 -24.00 -0.20
C GLU A 538 -11.43 -22.80 -0.84
N SER A 539 -11.31 -21.60 -0.25
CA SER A 539 -11.89 -20.37 -0.82
C SER A 539 -11.41 -20.13 -2.26
N PRO A 540 -12.30 -19.77 -3.20
CA PRO A 540 -11.91 -19.44 -4.57
C PRO A 540 -11.30 -18.03 -4.70
N GLU A 541 -11.20 -17.25 -3.61
CA GLU A 541 -10.58 -15.91 -3.60
C GLU A 541 -9.20 -15.94 -4.27
N TRP A 542 -8.93 -15.01 -5.19
CA TRP A 542 -7.78 -15.10 -6.08
C TRP A 542 -6.42 -15.09 -5.38
N GLY A 543 -6.24 -14.32 -4.32
CA GLY A 543 -5.00 -14.31 -3.54
C GLY A 543 -4.75 -15.64 -2.84
N ARG A 544 -5.79 -16.21 -2.22
CA ARG A 544 -5.73 -17.55 -1.62
C ARG A 544 -5.50 -18.64 -2.66
N ALA A 545 -6.24 -18.62 -3.77
CA ALA A 545 -6.10 -19.58 -4.86
C ALA A 545 -4.68 -19.54 -5.47
N LEU A 546 -4.08 -18.35 -5.57
CA LEU A 546 -2.69 -18.23 -6.00
C LEU A 546 -1.74 -18.89 -4.99
N ALA A 547 -1.89 -18.62 -3.69
CA ALA A 547 -1.04 -19.22 -2.65
C ALA A 547 -1.17 -20.75 -2.55
N GLU A 548 -2.35 -21.33 -2.80
CA GLU A 548 -2.55 -22.79 -2.81
C GLU A 548 -1.86 -23.48 -3.99
N THR A 549 -1.63 -22.75 -5.09
CA THR A 549 -1.25 -23.33 -6.38
C THR A 549 0.22 -23.10 -6.74
N THR A 550 0.93 -22.20 -6.06
CA THR A 550 2.37 -21.93 -6.27
C THR A 550 3.24 -23.17 -6.17
N GLY A 551 2.95 -24.09 -5.25
CA GLY A 551 3.68 -25.36 -5.12
C GLY A 551 3.52 -26.33 -6.30
N TYR A 552 2.57 -26.08 -7.21
CA TYR A 552 2.28 -26.91 -8.38
C TYR A 552 2.83 -26.32 -9.68
N LEU A 553 3.63 -25.24 -9.59
CA LEU A 553 4.04 -24.46 -10.76
C LEU A 553 4.81 -25.28 -11.81
N GLU A 554 5.63 -26.24 -11.38
CA GLU A 554 6.38 -27.14 -12.27
C GLU A 554 5.47 -28.15 -12.98
N ARG A 555 4.41 -28.60 -12.32
CA ARG A 555 3.54 -29.68 -12.82
C ARG A 555 2.34 -29.15 -13.61
N ALA A 556 1.76 -28.03 -13.19
CA ALA A 556 0.52 -27.50 -13.72
C ALA A 556 0.50 -25.95 -13.72
N PRO A 557 1.33 -25.30 -14.58
CA PRO A 557 1.50 -23.85 -14.58
C PRO A 557 0.21 -23.08 -14.90
N TRP A 558 -0.75 -23.68 -15.59
CA TRP A 558 -2.05 -23.06 -15.91
C TRP A 558 -2.90 -22.78 -14.65
N VAL A 559 -2.77 -23.60 -13.61
CA VAL A 559 -3.55 -23.45 -12.37
C VAL A 559 -3.11 -22.19 -11.61
N VAL A 560 -1.82 -21.85 -11.67
CA VAL A 560 -1.26 -20.59 -11.14
C VAL A 560 -1.61 -19.41 -12.05
N GLY A 561 -1.57 -19.64 -13.37
CA GLY A 561 -1.81 -18.61 -14.38
C GLY A 561 -3.19 -17.97 -14.30
N ALA A 562 -4.23 -18.73 -13.95
CA ALA A 562 -5.61 -18.22 -13.88
C ALA A 562 -5.81 -17.11 -12.82
N PRO A 563 -5.57 -17.33 -11.51
CA PRO A 563 -5.70 -16.27 -10.51
C PRO A 563 -4.70 -15.12 -10.75
N ALA A 564 -3.48 -15.42 -11.23
CA ALA A 564 -2.50 -14.40 -11.59
C ALA A 564 -3.02 -13.46 -12.71
N LEU A 565 -3.62 -14.03 -13.76
CA LEU A 565 -4.22 -13.26 -14.85
C LEU A 565 -5.33 -12.34 -14.36
N GLY A 566 -6.22 -12.84 -13.48
CA GLY A 566 -7.31 -12.02 -12.91
C GLY A 566 -6.79 -10.80 -12.17
N LEU A 567 -5.78 -11.00 -11.31
CA LEU A 567 -5.15 -9.93 -10.53
C LEU A 567 -4.38 -8.94 -11.43
N VAL A 568 -3.68 -9.41 -12.47
CA VAL A 568 -2.99 -8.54 -13.44
C VAL A 568 -3.99 -7.72 -14.25
N LEU A 569 -5.04 -8.33 -14.77
CA LEU A 569 -6.08 -7.61 -15.51
C LEU A 569 -6.75 -6.55 -14.65
N LEU A 570 -6.99 -6.85 -13.37
CA LEU A 570 -7.53 -5.88 -12.40
C LEU A 570 -6.56 -4.72 -12.15
N GLY A 571 -5.26 -5.00 -12.01
CA GLY A 571 -4.22 -3.97 -11.91
C GLY A 571 -4.11 -3.11 -13.17
N VAL A 572 -4.27 -3.70 -14.37
CA VAL A 572 -4.33 -2.97 -15.64
C VAL A 572 -5.56 -2.06 -15.69
N VAL A 573 -6.73 -2.53 -15.28
CA VAL A 573 -7.92 -1.69 -15.15
C VAL A 573 -7.65 -0.52 -14.19
N ALA A 574 -6.98 -0.75 -13.07
CA ALA A 574 -6.59 0.31 -12.13
C ALA A 574 -5.70 1.37 -12.77
N ALA A 575 -4.62 0.93 -13.43
CA ALA A 575 -3.64 1.80 -14.07
C ALA A 575 -4.26 2.63 -15.21
N LEU A 576 -5.19 2.06 -15.96
CA LEU A 576 -5.91 2.75 -17.04
C LEU A 576 -7.05 3.65 -16.53
N ALA A 577 -7.59 3.39 -15.34
CA ALA A 577 -8.65 4.19 -14.72
C ALA A 577 -8.13 5.46 -14.01
N ASP A 578 -6.89 5.43 -13.54
CA ASP A 578 -6.22 6.52 -12.84
C ASP A 578 -5.93 7.70 -13.80
N PRO A 579 -6.41 8.93 -13.53
CA PRO A 579 -6.25 10.05 -14.45
C PRO A 579 -4.77 10.41 -14.69
N ALA A 580 -4.33 10.35 -15.95
CA ALA A 580 -3.09 10.98 -16.37
C ALA A 580 -3.26 12.51 -16.49
N PRO A 581 -2.25 13.32 -16.15
CA PRO A 581 -2.24 14.74 -16.47
C PRO A 581 -2.23 14.92 -18.00
N GLU A 582 -3.08 15.80 -18.56
CA GLU A 582 -3.02 16.16 -19.99
C GLU A 582 -2.44 17.56 -20.21
N ARG A 583 -1.95 17.65 -21.46
CA ARG A 583 -1.81 18.74 -22.44
C ARG A 583 -1.39 20.12 -21.95
#